data_AF-A0A146G3M4-F1
#
_entry.id   AF-A0A146G3M4-F1
#
_cell.length_a   1.000
_cell.length_b   1.000
_cell.length_c   1.000
_cell.angle_alpha   90.00
_cell.angle_beta   90.00
_cell.angle_gamma   90.00
#
_symmetry.space_group_name_H-M   'P 1'
#
loop_
_entity.id
_entity.type
_entity.pdbx_description
1 polymer ?
#
loop_
_entity_poly.entity_id
_entity_poly.type
_entity_poly.pdbx_seq_one_letter_code
_entity_poly.pdbx_strand_id
1 'polypeptide(L)'
;MMRRLAGLLLALSTLASATAQERFTGIEFEKGSGIAMKVTSHYDDIPPAGMLPVRVEITNHSAASRRWDVLVMQSTPVQGASSRLLASVEVPARSERSFELLAPLLTQGESYRYSTVSVSISGYGVRNPIASINANSSGRPSAYTGVSKTLYADIWEHVRDRLQKKSLNLNGSSLDLLWLPDDWRGLTGFDKIVLSTDDWLALAAEQRSALSNWLIQGGELYLVGDPATSGLPALGRNGVGQVIYWPASGDLVALLSDVIEKGFTLPSPLADYSWSWKLVELVGRPLPPYIALIVFIILFAVIVGPVNFLVFAPAGNRHRLFWTTPLISLGASILLMLLIILSEGLGGHGKYVMATMSLPSRNQTVTWQEQVSRTGVLVSQAFPAIPGTTLSSLPLSETSLRGRGQRGKTFSLSGTTWSGDWFQSRRTQAQLIKAIMPSRERVEIRGDEQAPQALSTFSQPLNNFFYFDPRGGIWFAAQIQPGKPANLALSSMQKFAAWKKINSMEAAGGVIKEAIKAFDADPPGDKFFATADSAPLPTLDSLKWTQAGGVVFGEVLRP
;
A
#
# COMPACT_ATOMS: atom_id res chain seq x y z
N MET A 1 49.46 40.30 34.14
CA MET A 1 48.82 41.59 33.82
C MET A 1 48.34 41.50 32.38
N MET A 2 47.01 41.49 32.14
CA MET A 2 46.26 41.92 30.93
C MET A 2 46.92 41.69 29.53
N ARG A 3 46.38 41.01 28.51
CA ARG A 3 45.03 41.00 27.86
C ARG A 3 45.15 40.00 26.67
N ARG A 4 44.27 39.01 26.51
CA ARG A 4 43.00 39.01 25.74
C ARG A 4 43.11 39.18 24.20
N LEU A 5 42.56 38.17 23.51
CA LEU A 5 41.92 38.14 22.17
C LEU A 5 42.78 38.32 20.91
N ALA A 6 42.89 37.25 20.10
CA ALA A 6 42.34 37.16 18.75
C ALA A 6 42.65 35.80 18.11
N GLY A 7 41.68 35.19 17.41
CA GLY A 7 41.97 34.21 16.35
C GLY A 7 41.42 32.80 16.47
N LEU A 8 40.20 32.63 16.99
CA LEU A 8 39.40 31.41 16.82
C LEU A 8 38.76 31.45 15.42
N LEU A 9 39.22 30.62 14.47
CA LEU A 9 38.49 30.18 13.25
C LEU A 9 39.44 29.40 12.31
N LEU A 10 39.57 28.08 12.49
CA LEU A 10 39.92 27.12 11.43
C LEU A 10 39.91 25.68 12.00
N ALA A 11 38.76 25.26 12.53
CA ALA A 11 38.45 23.84 12.62
C ALA A 11 37.54 23.53 11.43
N LEU A 12 38.15 23.28 10.27
CA LEU A 12 37.46 22.80 9.09
C LEU A 12 36.89 21.41 9.42
N SER A 13 35.57 21.36 9.55
CA SER A 13 34.76 20.16 9.55
C SER A 13 34.89 19.44 8.20
N THR A 14 35.81 18.49 8.09
CA THR A 14 35.73 17.45 7.07
C THR A 14 34.82 16.34 7.59
N LEU A 15 33.51 16.61 7.61
CA LEU A 15 32.52 15.54 7.58
C LEU A 15 32.64 14.91 6.19
N ALA A 16 33.28 13.75 6.12
CA ALA A 16 33.29 12.94 4.92
C ALA A 16 31.83 12.63 4.57
N SER A 17 31.33 13.28 3.52
CA SER A 17 30.03 12.95 2.94
C SER A 17 30.13 11.54 2.36
N ALA A 18 29.61 10.55 3.09
CA ALA A 18 29.29 9.27 2.50
C ALA A 18 28.24 9.53 1.41
N THR A 19 28.65 9.46 0.15
CA THR A 19 27.76 9.74 -0.97
C THR A 19 26.75 8.61 -1.11
N ALA A 20 25.49 8.85 -0.75
CA ALA A 20 24.40 8.15 -1.43
C ALA A 20 24.55 8.41 -2.92
N GLN A 21 24.65 7.35 -3.71
CA GLN A 21 24.89 7.45 -5.13
C GLN A 21 23.68 8.13 -5.77
N GLU A 22 23.90 9.24 -6.47
CA GLU A 22 22.85 9.88 -7.27
C GLU A 22 22.41 8.87 -8.34
N ARG A 23 21.21 8.29 -8.16
CA ARG A 23 20.70 7.25 -9.06
C ARG A 23 19.94 7.84 -10.25
N PHE A 24 19.31 9.00 -10.08
CA PHE A 24 18.63 9.73 -11.14
C PHE A 24 19.56 10.77 -11.77
N THR A 25 20.56 10.29 -12.49
CA THR A 25 21.50 11.17 -13.21
C THR A 25 20.94 11.62 -14.54
N GLY A 26 21.34 12.81 -14.99
CA GLY A 26 21.06 13.29 -16.35
C GLY A 26 20.05 14.43 -16.44
N ILE A 27 19.54 14.92 -15.31
CA ILE A 27 18.74 16.15 -15.30
C ILE A 27 19.68 17.33 -15.54
N GLU A 28 19.45 18.07 -16.64
CA GLU A 28 20.29 19.21 -17.02
C GLU A 28 19.54 20.53 -16.84
N PHE A 29 20.27 21.56 -16.42
CA PHE A 29 19.76 22.92 -16.24
C PHE A 29 20.37 23.89 -17.25
N GLU A 30 19.63 24.94 -17.59
CA GLU A 30 20.11 26.04 -18.40
C GLU A 30 21.30 26.73 -17.71
N LYS A 31 22.38 26.94 -18.46
CA LYS A 31 23.56 27.67 -17.97
C LYS A 31 23.14 29.07 -17.55
N GLY A 32 23.50 29.48 -16.33
CA GLY A 32 23.16 30.80 -15.81
C GLY A 32 21.74 30.92 -15.22
N SER A 33 20.93 29.85 -15.21
CA SER A 33 19.64 29.85 -14.53
C SER A 33 19.75 30.04 -13.00
N GLY A 34 20.92 29.75 -12.43
CA GLY A 34 21.15 29.80 -10.99
C GLY A 34 20.43 28.67 -10.24
N ILE A 35 20.03 27.60 -10.93
CA ILE A 35 19.35 26.45 -10.34
C ILE A 35 20.30 25.25 -10.33
N ALA A 36 20.34 24.56 -9.20
CA ALA A 36 20.92 23.23 -9.08
C ALA A 36 19.90 22.32 -8.41
N MET A 37 19.77 21.09 -8.87
CA MET A 37 18.89 20.11 -8.26
C MET A 37 19.52 18.73 -8.32
N LYS A 38 19.32 17.97 -7.24
CA LYS A 38 19.75 16.59 -7.10
C LYS A 38 18.52 15.73 -6.79
N VAL A 39 18.38 14.63 -7.53
CA VAL A 39 17.30 13.66 -7.31
C VAL A 39 17.91 12.33 -6.92
N THR A 40 17.54 11.83 -5.73
CA THR A 40 18.13 10.61 -5.16
C THR A 40 17.04 9.63 -4.79
N SER A 41 17.22 8.35 -5.17
CA SER A 41 16.41 7.27 -4.60
C SER A 41 17.05 6.81 -3.30
N HIS A 42 16.22 6.51 -2.30
CA HIS A 42 16.69 5.99 -1.03
C HIS A 42 17.22 4.55 -1.12
N TYR A 43 16.85 3.85 -2.19
CA TYR A 43 17.16 2.44 -2.41
C TYR A 43 18.00 2.27 -3.67
N ASP A 44 18.84 1.24 -3.66
CA ASP A 44 19.71 0.86 -4.79
C ASP A 44 18.94 0.15 -5.90
N ASP A 45 17.80 -0.46 -5.57
CA ASP A 45 16.92 -1.18 -6.47
C ASP A 45 15.46 -0.77 -6.24
N ILE A 46 14.58 -1.04 -7.20
CA ILE A 46 13.16 -0.67 -7.13
C ILE A 46 12.37 -1.77 -6.42
N PRO A 47 11.69 -1.47 -5.30
CA PRO A 47 10.85 -2.46 -4.62
C PRO A 47 9.74 -3.00 -5.53
N PRO A 48 9.27 -4.23 -5.31
CA PRO A 48 8.24 -4.84 -6.15
C PRO A 48 6.82 -4.32 -5.89
N ALA A 49 6.60 -3.61 -4.79
CA ALA A 49 5.32 -3.04 -4.38
C ALA A 49 5.57 -1.93 -3.33
N GLY A 50 4.51 -1.30 -2.82
CA GLY A 50 4.60 -0.32 -1.74
C GLY A 50 4.87 1.09 -2.25
N MET A 51 5.81 1.79 -1.63
CA MET A 51 6.22 3.15 -2.01
C MET A 51 7.73 3.21 -2.24
N LEU A 52 8.16 4.06 -3.17
CA LEU A 52 9.56 4.45 -3.37
C LEU A 52 9.76 5.87 -2.82
N PRO A 53 10.57 6.06 -1.77
CA PRO A 53 10.99 7.39 -1.35
C PRO A 53 12.00 7.95 -2.35
N VAL A 54 11.71 9.15 -2.83
CA VAL A 54 12.56 9.93 -3.74
C VAL A 54 12.80 11.29 -3.11
N ARG A 55 14.05 11.60 -2.83
CA ARG A 55 14.45 12.92 -2.34
C ARG A 55 14.79 13.84 -3.50
N VAL A 56 14.24 15.05 -3.46
CA VAL A 56 14.51 16.13 -4.40
C VAL A 56 15.11 17.30 -3.63
N GLU A 57 16.39 17.57 -3.85
CA GLU A 57 17.13 18.69 -3.26
C GLU A 57 17.26 19.78 -4.31
N ILE A 58 16.78 20.98 -4.02
CA ILE A 58 16.74 22.10 -4.96
C ILE A 58 17.43 23.31 -4.33
N THR A 59 18.44 23.81 -5.01
CA THR A 59 19.08 25.09 -4.72
C THR A 59 18.63 26.13 -5.73
N ASN A 60 17.95 27.18 -5.26
CA ASN A 60 17.49 28.30 -6.05
C ASN A 60 18.34 29.54 -5.77
N HIS A 61 19.34 29.83 -6.59
CA HIS A 61 20.11 31.08 -6.51
C HIS A 61 19.48 32.25 -7.28
N SER A 62 18.33 32.04 -7.94
CA SER A 62 17.65 33.12 -8.66
C SER A 62 17.06 34.16 -7.71
N ALA A 63 16.75 35.35 -8.24
CA ALA A 63 16.22 36.46 -7.46
C ALA A 63 14.73 36.32 -7.06
N ALA A 64 14.05 35.27 -7.52
CA ALA A 64 12.63 35.07 -7.30
C ALA A 64 12.36 33.68 -6.71
N SER A 65 11.25 33.55 -5.98
CA SER A 65 10.69 32.24 -5.66
C SER A 65 10.32 31.52 -6.95
N ARG A 66 10.62 30.22 -7.01
CA ARG A 66 10.40 29.39 -8.19
C ARG A 66 9.65 28.13 -7.80
N ARG A 67 8.83 27.65 -8.73
CA ARG A 67 8.07 26.42 -8.62
C ARG A 67 8.53 25.42 -9.68
N TRP A 68 8.64 24.17 -9.28
CA TRP A 68 8.85 23.03 -10.17
C TRP A 68 7.77 21.99 -9.91
N ASP A 69 7.33 21.35 -10.99
CA ASP A 69 6.50 20.17 -10.92
C ASP A 69 7.37 18.94 -11.15
N VAL A 70 7.27 17.97 -10.25
CA VAL A 70 8.03 16.72 -10.24
C VAL A 70 7.05 15.58 -10.48
N LEU A 71 7.22 14.89 -11.61
CA LEU A 71 6.48 13.69 -11.96
C LEU A 71 7.37 12.47 -11.76
N VAL A 72 7.03 11.62 -10.78
CA VAL A 72 7.64 10.30 -10.62
C VAL A 72 6.70 9.28 -11.26
N MET A 73 7.17 8.53 -12.25
CA MET A 73 6.36 7.54 -12.96
C MET A 73 7.04 6.18 -12.96
N GLN A 74 6.36 5.16 -12.45
CA GLN A 74 6.70 3.77 -12.66
C GLN A 74 5.97 3.24 -13.90
N SER A 75 6.70 2.54 -14.76
CA SER A 75 6.13 1.74 -15.85
C SER A 75 6.49 0.27 -15.65
N THR A 76 5.51 -0.62 -15.78
CA THR A 76 5.71 -2.08 -15.76
C THR A 76 5.31 -2.67 -17.12
N PRO A 77 6.20 -2.68 -18.13
CA PRO A 77 5.88 -3.09 -19.49
C PRO A 77 5.19 -4.46 -19.61
N VAL A 78 5.55 -5.40 -18.73
CA VAL A 78 5.00 -6.76 -18.66
C VAL A 78 3.50 -6.76 -18.30
N GLN A 79 3.10 -5.88 -17.37
CA GLN A 79 1.71 -5.72 -16.97
C GLN A 79 0.99 -4.69 -17.87
N GLY A 80 1.75 -3.84 -18.55
CA GLY A 80 1.24 -2.71 -19.32
C GLY A 80 0.56 -1.65 -18.45
N ALA A 81 0.94 -1.55 -17.17
CA ALA A 81 0.37 -0.59 -16.24
C ALA A 81 1.41 0.46 -15.82
N SER A 82 0.95 1.59 -15.29
CA SER A 82 1.81 2.62 -14.73
C SER A 82 1.25 3.23 -13.45
N SER A 83 2.15 3.66 -12.57
CA SER A 83 1.85 4.48 -11.41
C SER A 83 2.52 5.84 -11.57
N ARG A 84 1.85 6.91 -11.14
CA ARG A 84 2.30 8.29 -11.27
C ARG A 84 2.12 9.05 -9.97
N LEU A 85 3.16 9.75 -9.52
CA LEU A 85 3.11 10.80 -8.51
C LEU A 85 3.41 12.13 -9.19
N LEU A 86 2.51 13.09 -9.09
CA LEU A 86 2.74 14.49 -9.46
C LEU A 86 2.78 15.34 -8.19
N ALA A 87 3.93 15.95 -7.92
CA ALA A 87 4.15 16.87 -6.81
C ALA A 87 4.59 18.24 -7.35
N SER A 88 4.14 19.31 -6.71
CA SER A 88 4.62 20.66 -6.99
C SER A 88 5.39 21.18 -5.79
N VAL A 89 6.61 21.65 -6.02
CA VAL A 89 7.51 22.15 -4.98
C VAL A 89 7.89 23.59 -5.25
N GLU A 90 7.87 24.42 -4.22
CA GLU A 90 8.24 25.83 -4.29
C GLU A 90 9.48 26.09 -3.44
N VAL A 91 10.46 26.79 -4.01
CA VAL A 91 11.70 27.14 -3.35
C VAL A 91 11.87 28.66 -3.38
N PRO A 92 11.95 29.32 -2.21
CA PRO A 92 12.17 30.76 -2.14
C PRO A 92 13.45 31.20 -2.87
N ALA A 93 13.49 32.48 -3.24
CA ALA A 93 14.69 33.10 -3.80
C ALA A 93 15.91 32.89 -2.88
N ARG A 94 17.06 32.62 -3.48
CA ARG A 94 18.36 32.48 -2.79
C ARG A 94 18.33 31.49 -1.62
N SER A 95 17.63 30.37 -1.79
CA SER A 95 17.48 29.35 -0.75
C SER A 95 17.64 27.94 -1.28
N GLU A 96 17.85 27.01 -0.36
CA GLU A 96 17.90 25.58 -0.64
C GLU A 96 16.79 24.88 0.15
N ARG A 97 16.13 23.91 -0.49
CA ARG A 97 15.09 23.07 0.12
C ARG A 97 15.26 21.63 -0.33
N SER A 98 14.94 20.71 0.59
CA SER A 98 14.87 19.28 0.33
C SER A 98 13.44 18.80 0.53
N PHE A 99 12.96 17.97 -0.38
CA PHE A 99 11.61 17.43 -0.39
C PHE A 99 11.65 15.91 -0.46
N GLU A 100 10.89 15.25 0.40
CA GLU A 100 10.71 13.80 0.40
C GLU A 100 9.40 13.44 -0.30
N LEU A 101 9.51 12.72 -1.42
CA LEU A 101 8.37 12.31 -2.24
C LEU A 101 8.17 10.80 -2.13
N LEU A 102 7.03 10.37 -1.63
CA LEU A 102 6.65 8.95 -1.55
C LEU A 102 5.89 8.53 -2.82
N ALA A 103 6.61 7.98 -3.80
CA ALA A 103 6.02 7.55 -5.06
C ALA A 103 5.38 6.16 -4.93
N PRO A 104 4.06 5.99 -5.17
CA PRO A 104 3.41 4.69 -5.09
C PRO A 104 3.89 3.76 -6.19
N LEU A 105 4.12 2.50 -5.83
CA LEU A 105 4.52 1.45 -6.74
C LEU A 105 3.37 0.47 -6.98
N LEU A 106 3.23 0.02 -8.22
CA LEU A 106 2.36 -1.09 -8.58
C LEU A 106 2.97 -2.39 -8.13
N THR A 107 2.13 -3.23 -7.53
CA THR A 107 2.48 -4.60 -7.18
C THR A 107 2.85 -5.40 -8.42
N GLN A 108 4.12 -5.83 -8.48
CA GLN A 108 4.67 -6.59 -9.59
C GLN A 108 4.39 -8.10 -9.45
N GLY A 109 4.38 -8.81 -10.59
CA GLY A 109 4.16 -10.25 -10.63
C GLY A 109 5.33 -11.08 -10.07
N GLU A 110 5.07 -12.37 -9.85
CA GLU A 110 5.98 -13.32 -9.20
C GLU A 110 6.86 -14.16 -10.15
N SER A 111 6.88 -13.90 -11.45
CA SER A 111 7.69 -14.74 -12.37
C SER A 111 8.68 -13.95 -13.20
N TYR A 112 8.40 -12.67 -13.42
CA TYR A 112 9.27 -11.76 -14.15
C TYR A 112 8.93 -10.33 -13.74
N ARG A 113 9.96 -9.60 -13.28
CA ARG A 113 9.89 -8.22 -12.83
C ARG A 113 10.72 -7.38 -13.77
N TYR A 114 10.07 -6.50 -14.52
CA TYR A 114 10.72 -5.45 -15.27
C TYR A 114 9.98 -4.16 -15.02
N SER A 115 10.67 -3.22 -14.38
CA SER A 115 10.11 -1.95 -13.96
C SER A 115 11.09 -0.82 -14.21
N THR A 116 10.58 0.25 -14.77
CA THR A 116 11.33 1.50 -14.93
C THR A 116 10.66 2.54 -14.05
N VAL A 117 11.41 3.19 -13.18
CA VAL A 117 10.96 4.41 -12.51
C VAL A 117 11.68 5.58 -13.15
N SER A 118 10.91 6.55 -13.62
CA SER A 118 11.40 7.79 -14.21
C SER A 118 10.98 8.98 -13.35
N VAL A 119 11.85 9.98 -13.26
CA VAL A 119 11.55 11.28 -12.68
C VAL A 119 11.63 12.30 -13.81
N SER A 120 10.55 13.06 -14.01
CA SER A 120 10.47 14.17 -14.95
C SER A 120 10.22 15.46 -14.19
N ILE A 121 11.04 16.47 -14.39
CA ILE A 121 10.90 17.77 -13.73
C ILE A 121 10.55 18.84 -14.77
N SER A 122 9.54 19.66 -14.50
CA SER A 122 9.21 20.82 -15.31
C SER A 122 9.22 22.08 -14.47
N GLY A 123 9.86 23.14 -14.96
CA GLY A 123 9.93 24.43 -14.27
C GLY A 123 11.07 25.30 -14.80
N TYR A 124 11.33 26.41 -14.10
CA TYR A 124 12.34 27.39 -14.50
C TYR A 124 13.74 26.75 -14.59
N GLY A 125 14.45 27.04 -15.68
CA GLY A 125 15.85 26.65 -15.89
C GLY A 125 16.09 25.16 -16.17
N VAL A 126 15.05 24.35 -16.41
CA VAL A 126 15.20 22.91 -16.71
C VAL A 126 15.35 22.70 -18.22
N ARG A 127 16.41 22.01 -18.65
CA ARG A 127 16.72 21.72 -20.06
C ARG A 127 16.50 20.25 -20.41
N ASN A 128 17.12 19.33 -19.69
CA ASN A 128 16.87 17.89 -19.82
C ASN A 128 16.06 17.45 -18.58
N PRO A 129 14.75 17.21 -18.72
CA PRO A 129 13.88 17.07 -17.56
C PRO A 129 13.85 15.67 -16.97
N ILE A 130 14.40 14.66 -17.65
CA ILE A 130 14.11 13.25 -17.35
C ILE A 130 15.37 12.49 -16.93
N ALA A 131 15.24 11.74 -15.84
CA ALA A 131 16.16 10.68 -15.43
C ALA A 131 15.37 9.41 -15.10
N SER A 132 16.00 8.24 -15.20
CA SER A 132 15.33 6.97 -14.90
C SER A 132 16.27 5.94 -14.29
N ILE A 133 15.67 5.05 -13.50
CA ILE A 133 16.28 3.84 -12.97
C ILE A 133 15.47 2.63 -13.44
N ASN A 134 16.14 1.50 -13.61
CA ASN A 134 15.52 0.27 -14.08
C ASN A 134 15.81 -0.84 -13.08
N ALA A 135 14.80 -1.66 -12.82
CA ALA A 135 14.92 -2.91 -12.07
C ALA A 135 14.48 -4.05 -12.97
N ASN A 136 15.29 -5.10 -13.01
CA ASN A 136 15.01 -6.32 -13.75
C ASN A 136 15.37 -7.53 -12.90
N SER A 137 14.39 -8.38 -12.63
CA SER A 137 14.61 -9.70 -12.04
C SER A 137 13.81 -10.73 -12.83
N SER A 138 14.48 -11.80 -13.23
CA SER A 138 13.85 -13.00 -13.76
C SER A 138 13.54 -14.00 -12.63
N GLY A 139 12.80 -15.06 -12.93
CA GLY A 139 12.55 -16.15 -11.98
C GLY A 139 11.52 -15.82 -10.91
N ARG A 140 11.28 -16.81 -10.03
CA ARG A 140 10.48 -16.59 -8.82
C ARG A 140 11.24 -15.57 -7.96
N PRO A 141 10.63 -14.48 -7.48
CA PRO A 141 11.32 -13.52 -6.63
C PRO A 141 11.28 -13.99 -5.16
N SER A 142 12.38 -13.74 -4.44
CA SER A 142 12.39 -13.82 -2.98
C SER A 142 11.56 -12.70 -2.34
N ALA A 143 11.38 -12.79 -1.02
CA ALA A 143 11.09 -11.64 -0.17
C ALA A 143 12.08 -10.50 -0.48
N TYR A 144 11.59 -9.28 -0.67
CA TYR A 144 12.43 -8.10 -0.93
C TYR A 144 13.08 -7.66 0.37
N THR A 145 14.41 -7.80 0.45
CA THR A 145 15.16 -7.68 1.70
C THR A 145 16.04 -6.43 1.70
N GLY A 146 15.90 -5.58 2.71
CA GLY A 146 16.79 -4.45 2.95
C GLY A 146 17.91 -4.85 3.91
N VAL A 147 19.15 -4.50 3.61
CA VAL A 147 20.31 -4.80 4.48
C VAL A 147 21.11 -3.51 4.69
N SER A 148 21.46 -3.17 5.93
CA SER A 148 22.30 -1.99 6.20
C SER A 148 23.60 -2.02 5.39
N LYS A 149 24.05 -0.86 4.91
CA LYS A 149 25.30 -0.75 4.14
C LYS A 149 26.52 -1.30 4.85
N THR A 150 26.56 -1.19 6.18
CA THR A 150 27.63 -1.72 7.05
C THR A 150 27.74 -3.24 6.95
N LEU A 151 26.62 -3.95 6.80
CA LEU A 151 26.58 -5.41 6.62
C LEU A 151 26.62 -5.83 5.15
N TYR A 152 26.07 -5.00 4.26
CA TYR A 152 25.82 -5.34 2.85
C TYR A 152 27.10 -5.75 2.10
N ALA A 153 28.19 -4.98 2.23
CA ALA A 153 29.41 -5.17 1.46
C ALA A 153 30.04 -6.56 1.68
N ASP A 154 29.96 -7.08 2.91
CA ASP A 154 30.61 -8.34 3.28
C ASP A 154 29.76 -9.57 2.93
N ILE A 155 28.43 -9.42 2.90
CA ILE A 155 27.52 -10.57 2.81
C ILE A 155 26.80 -10.72 1.47
N TRP A 156 26.52 -9.62 0.77
CA TRP A 156 25.51 -9.64 -0.31
C TRP A 156 25.91 -10.53 -1.48
N GLU A 157 27.17 -10.44 -1.90
CA GLU A 157 27.74 -11.22 -2.99
C GLU A 157 27.77 -12.72 -2.67
N HIS A 158 28.17 -13.06 -1.44
CA HIS A 158 28.21 -14.44 -0.98
C HIS A 158 26.81 -15.07 -0.89
N VAL A 159 25.80 -14.31 -0.43
CA VAL A 159 24.40 -14.74 -0.41
C VAL A 159 23.88 -14.94 -1.84
N ARG A 160 24.20 -14.01 -2.75
CA ARG A 160 23.82 -14.10 -4.17
C ARG A 160 24.38 -15.36 -4.82
N ASP A 161 25.67 -15.63 -4.65
CA ASP A 161 26.31 -16.83 -5.22
C ASP A 161 25.69 -18.13 -4.69
N ARG A 162 25.34 -18.17 -3.39
CA ARG A 162 24.70 -19.33 -2.77
C ARG A 162 23.28 -19.56 -3.29
N LEU A 163 22.50 -18.51 -3.51
CA LEU A 163 21.15 -18.60 -4.07
C LEU A 163 21.17 -18.95 -5.56
N GLN A 164 22.11 -18.39 -6.33
CA GLN A 164 22.27 -18.69 -7.76
C GLN A 164 22.59 -20.17 -8.01
N LYS A 165 23.39 -20.82 -7.14
CA LYS A 165 23.63 -22.28 -7.18
C LYS A 165 22.36 -23.11 -7.06
N LYS A 166 21.28 -22.54 -6.52
CA LYS A 166 19.96 -23.17 -6.39
C LYS A 166 18.94 -22.62 -7.40
N SER A 167 19.38 -21.84 -8.39
CA SER A 167 18.50 -21.15 -9.36
C SER A 167 17.51 -20.18 -8.71
N LEU A 168 17.90 -19.57 -7.59
CA LEU A 168 17.12 -18.56 -6.87
C LEU A 168 17.75 -17.18 -7.07
N ASN A 169 16.92 -16.16 -7.27
CA ASN A 169 17.38 -14.79 -7.46
C ASN A 169 17.24 -13.98 -6.17
N LEU A 170 18.34 -13.36 -5.76
CA LEU A 170 18.38 -12.44 -4.62
C LEU A 170 17.73 -11.11 -5.01
N ASN A 171 16.67 -10.71 -4.31
CA ASN A 171 16.06 -9.39 -4.47
C ASN A 171 16.17 -8.56 -3.21
N GLY A 172 16.62 -7.31 -3.35
CA GLY A 172 16.74 -6.40 -2.23
C GLY A 172 17.62 -5.20 -2.52
N SER A 173 17.84 -4.39 -1.50
CA SER A 173 18.60 -3.14 -1.58
C SER A 173 19.51 -3.00 -0.38
N SER A 174 20.65 -2.34 -0.56
CA SER A 174 21.36 -1.79 0.59
C SER A 174 20.54 -0.65 1.21
N LEU A 175 20.66 -0.47 2.51
CA LEU A 175 20.01 0.59 3.27
C LEU A 175 21.07 1.50 3.86
N ASP A 176 21.05 2.75 3.43
CA ASP A 176 21.86 3.79 4.04
C ASP A 176 21.08 4.42 5.20
N LEU A 177 21.61 4.30 6.42
CA LEU A 177 20.91 4.75 7.63
C LEU A 177 20.63 6.25 7.61
N LEU A 178 21.51 7.05 6.99
CA LEU A 178 21.31 8.49 6.86
C LEU A 178 20.05 8.84 6.05
N TRP A 179 19.66 7.93 5.15
CA TRP A 179 18.52 8.10 4.25
C TRP A 179 17.44 7.06 4.55
N LEU A 180 17.46 6.39 5.70
CA LEU A 180 16.34 5.51 6.04
C LEU A 180 15.08 6.38 6.24
N PRO A 181 13.94 6.07 5.59
CA PRO A 181 12.73 6.87 5.73
C PRO A 181 12.26 7.01 7.18
N ASP A 182 11.79 8.20 7.53
CA ASP A 182 11.12 8.52 8.80
C ASP A 182 9.59 8.27 8.75
N ASP A 183 9.06 7.96 7.56
CA ASP A 183 7.70 7.50 7.34
C ASP A 183 7.69 6.00 7.01
N TRP A 184 6.90 5.23 7.77
CA TRP A 184 6.76 3.78 7.59
C TRP A 184 6.33 3.39 6.18
N ARG A 185 5.59 4.27 5.49
CA ARG A 185 5.12 4.04 4.12
C ARG A 185 6.28 3.85 3.16
N GLY A 186 7.40 4.56 3.38
CA GLY A 186 8.63 4.38 2.61
C GLY A 186 9.20 2.96 2.74
N LEU A 187 8.98 2.28 3.86
CA LEU A 187 9.49 0.95 4.15
C LEU A 187 8.59 -0.19 3.63
N THR A 188 7.39 0.12 3.13
CA THR A 188 6.38 -0.88 2.72
C THR A 188 6.78 -1.74 1.52
N GLY A 189 7.84 -1.38 0.81
CA GLY A 189 8.42 -2.20 -0.25
C GLY A 189 9.24 -3.38 0.27
N PHE A 190 9.63 -3.38 1.56
CA PHE A 190 10.42 -4.44 2.18
C PHE A 190 9.54 -5.42 2.95
N ASP A 191 9.83 -6.70 2.75
CA ASP A 191 9.30 -7.79 3.58
C ASP A 191 10.19 -8.02 4.82
N LYS A 192 11.50 -7.84 4.65
CA LYS A 192 12.52 -8.08 5.68
C LYS A 192 13.54 -6.95 5.69
N ILE A 193 13.99 -6.55 6.87
CA ILE A 193 15.06 -5.56 7.06
C ILE A 193 16.10 -6.15 8.01
N VAL A 194 17.37 -6.04 7.65
CA VAL A 194 18.53 -6.59 8.38
C VAL A 194 19.45 -5.43 8.75
N LEU A 195 19.65 -5.22 10.05
CA LEU A 195 20.53 -4.18 10.60
C LEU A 195 21.47 -4.81 11.64
N SER A 196 22.61 -4.20 11.90
CA SER A 196 23.36 -4.50 13.13
C SER A 196 22.70 -3.81 14.34
N THR A 197 23.03 -4.25 15.55
CA THR A 197 22.60 -3.56 16.77
C THR A 197 23.12 -2.13 16.83
N ASP A 198 24.33 -1.88 16.34
CA ASP A 198 24.94 -0.54 16.30
C ASP A 198 24.22 0.36 15.28
N ASP A 199 23.85 -0.19 14.12
CA ASP A 199 23.04 0.53 13.13
C ASP A 199 21.71 0.99 13.73
N TRP A 200 21.02 0.10 14.46
CA TRP A 200 19.75 0.44 15.12
C TRP A 200 19.93 1.58 16.14
N LEU A 201 20.99 1.54 16.95
CA LEU A 201 21.29 2.56 17.95
C LEU A 201 21.67 3.90 17.32
N ALA A 202 22.24 3.89 16.11
CA ALA A 202 22.58 5.08 15.34
C ALA A 202 21.35 5.77 14.70
N LEU A 203 20.21 5.09 14.59
CA LEU A 203 19.00 5.65 14.00
C LEU A 203 18.37 6.75 14.86
N ALA A 204 17.89 7.80 14.18
CA ALA A 204 17.07 8.83 14.79
C ALA A 204 15.78 8.24 15.40
N ALA A 205 15.17 8.96 16.35
CA ALA A 205 13.96 8.49 17.03
C ALA A 205 12.79 8.28 16.05
N GLU A 206 12.69 9.17 15.05
CA GLU A 206 11.69 9.15 13.99
C GLU A 206 11.87 7.92 13.09
N GLN A 207 13.10 7.60 12.70
CA GLN A 207 13.42 6.41 11.89
C GLN A 207 13.11 5.11 12.65
N ARG A 208 13.44 5.06 13.95
CA ARG A 208 13.06 3.93 14.82
C ARG A 208 11.55 3.80 14.95
N SER A 209 10.83 4.91 15.03
CA SER A 209 9.35 4.92 15.02
C SER A 209 8.80 4.39 13.69
N ALA A 210 9.37 4.82 12.56
CA ALA A 210 8.99 4.35 11.22
C ALA A 210 9.18 2.83 11.06
N LEU A 211 10.34 2.31 11.48
CA LEU A 211 10.62 0.87 11.49
C LEU A 211 9.64 0.13 12.41
N SER A 212 9.35 0.67 13.59
CA SER A 212 8.39 0.08 14.52
C SER A 212 6.98 0.02 13.92
N ASN A 213 6.58 1.05 13.19
CA ASN A 213 5.29 1.12 12.48
C ASN A 213 5.22 0.19 11.26
N TRP A 214 6.34 -0.02 10.57
CA TRP A 214 6.46 -1.04 9.54
C TRP A 214 6.39 -2.46 10.12
N LEU A 215 7.06 -2.68 11.26
CA LEU A 215 7.10 -3.95 11.97
C LEU A 215 5.70 -4.40 12.41
N ILE A 216 4.91 -3.52 13.06
CA ILE A 216 3.55 -3.85 13.51
C ILE A 216 2.59 -4.22 12.37
N GLN A 217 2.93 -3.90 11.12
CA GLN A 217 2.15 -4.23 9.93
C GLN A 217 2.54 -5.54 9.24
N GLY A 218 3.59 -6.21 9.73
CA GLY A 218 3.99 -7.54 9.28
C GLY A 218 5.43 -7.64 8.81
N GLY A 219 6.22 -6.57 8.92
CA GLY A 219 7.64 -6.59 8.62
C GLY A 219 8.41 -7.56 9.54
N GLU A 220 9.54 -8.06 9.05
CA GLU A 220 10.47 -8.84 9.87
C GLU A 220 11.82 -8.11 10.02
N LEU A 221 12.16 -7.73 11.25
CA LEU A 221 13.42 -7.07 11.56
C LEU A 221 14.43 -8.09 12.09
N TYR A 222 15.57 -8.21 11.42
CA TYR A 222 16.71 -9.00 11.86
C TYR A 222 17.77 -8.06 12.43
N LEU A 223 18.12 -8.24 13.71
CA LEU A 223 19.17 -7.49 14.38
C LEU A 223 20.38 -8.39 14.63
N VAL A 224 21.51 -8.04 14.02
CA VAL A 224 22.78 -8.77 14.15
C VAL A 224 23.61 -8.13 15.26
N GLY A 225 23.82 -8.85 16.36
CA GLY A 225 24.54 -8.36 17.53
C GLY A 225 24.07 -8.98 18.84
N ASP A 226 24.42 -8.35 19.96
CA ASP A 226 24.05 -8.83 21.29
C ASP A 226 22.65 -8.31 21.69
N PRO A 227 21.64 -9.19 21.90
CA PRO A 227 20.31 -8.80 22.33
C PRO A 227 20.28 -8.18 23.74
N ALA A 228 21.32 -8.35 24.56
CA ALA A 228 21.40 -7.74 25.90
C ALA A 228 21.69 -6.23 25.86
N THR A 229 22.00 -5.67 24.68
CA THR A 229 22.31 -4.25 24.54
C THR A 229 21.07 -3.38 24.84
N SER A 230 21.25 -2.35 25.66
CA SER A 230 20.17 -1.43 26.04
C SER A 230 19.70 -0.58 24.85
N GLY A 231 18.39 -0.30 24.77
CA GLY A 231 17.80 0.55 23.73
C GLY A 231 17.38 -0.19 22.46
N LEU A 232 17.49 -1.52 22.45
CA LEU A 232 17.05 -2.39 21.37
C LEU A 232 15.57 -2.83 21.56
N PRO A 233 14.85 -3.15 20.47
CA PRO A 233 13.46 -3.62 20.55
C PRO A 233 13.40 -5.05 21.13
N ALA A 234 12.31 -5.40 21.81
CA ALA A 234 12.17 -6.74 22.38
C ALA A 234 12.21 -7.84 21.29
N LEU A 235 12.85 -8.97 21.59
CA LEU A 235 12.81 -10.18 20.77
C LEU A 235 11.38 -10.71 20.68
N GLY A 236 10.98 -11.20 19.51
CA GLY A 236 9.69 -11.87 19.32
C GLY A 236 8.68 -11.01 18.55
N ARG A 237 7.40 -11.30 18.75
CA ARG A 237 6.32 -10.63 18.01
C ARG A 237 6.15 -9.18 18.43
N ASN A 238 5.77 -8.35 17.46
CA ASN A 238 5.45 -6.95 17.68
C ASN A 238 4.34 -6.56 16.71
N GLY A 239 3.10 -6.49 17.21
CA GLY A 239 1.92 -6.50 16.34
C GLY A 239 1.87 -7.79 15.50
N VAL A 240 1.71 -7.67 14.18
CA VAL A 240 1.73 -8.84 13.28
C VAL A 240 3.12 -9.20 12.76
N GLY A 241 4.13 -8.35 12.96
CA GLY A 241 5.53 -8.60 12.58
C GLY A 241 6.35 -9.25 13.67
N GLN A 242 7.68 -9.33 13.47
CA GLN A 242 8.60 -9.95 14.43
C GLN A 242 10.01 -9.37 14.39
N VAL A 243 10.63 -9.31 15.57
CA VAL A 243 12.07 -9.03 15.74
C VAL A 243 12.79 -10.34 15.98
N ILE A 244 13.87 -10.57 15.24
CA ILE A 244 14.74 -11.73 15.36
C ILE A 244 16.15 -11.24 15.64
N TYR A 245 16.77 -11.78 16.68
CA TYR A 245 18.17 -11.52 17.00
C TYR A 245 19.06 -12.61 16.43
N TRP A 246 20.20 -12.20 15.87
CA TRP A 246 21.23 -13.10 15.38
C TRP A 246 22.59 -12.76 15.98
N PRO A 247 23.35 -13.74 16.49
CA PRO A 247 24.66 -13.47 17.08
C PRO A 247 25.64 -12.95 16.03
N ALA A 248 26.45 -11.95 16.40
CA ALA A 248 27.48 -11.39 15.52
C ALA A 248 28.56 -12.41 15.11
N SER A 249 28.79 -13.44 15.91
CA SER A 249 29.72 -14.54 15.61
C SER A 249 29.15 -15.61 14.67
N GLY A 250 27.86 -15.54 14.32
CA GLY A 250 27.19 -16.52 13.48
C GLY A 250 27.49 -16.34 11.98
N ASP A 251 27.32 -17.40 11.20
CA ASP A 251 27.39 -17.33 9.73
C ASP A 251 26.16 -16.59 9.17
N LEU A 252 26.29 -15.27 9.04
CA LEU A 252 25.24 -14.40 8.54
C LEU A 252 24.87 -14.70 7.07
N VAL A 253 25.84 -15.14 6.26
CA VAL A 253 25.60 -15.53 4.86
C VAL A 253 24.69 -16.76 4.81
N ALA A 254 24.95 -17.77 5.64
CA ALA A 254 24.11 -18.96 5.73
C ALA A 254 22.71 -18.63 6.22
N LEU A 255 22.58 -17.81 7.27
CA LEU A 255 21.29 -17.38 7.78
C LEU A 255 20.47 -16.68 6.71
N LEU A 256 21.03 -15.62 6.10
CA LEU A 256 20.29 -14.81 5.14
C LEU A 256 19.91 -15.62 3.91
N SER A 257 20.79 -16.52 3.46
CA SER A 257 20.46 -17.45 2.39
C SER A 257 19.25 -18.33 2.74
N ASP A 258 19.21 -18.89 3.95
CA ASP A 258 18.09 -19.73 4.41
C ASP A 258 16.78 -18.93 4.60
N VAL A 259 16.87 -17.73 5.18
CA VAL A 259 15.72 -16.82 5.37
C VAL A 259 15.11 -16.44 4.02
N ILE A 260 15.94 -16.09 3.05
CA ILE A 260 15.52 -15.68 1.71
C ILE A 260 14.99 -16.90 0.94
N GLU A 261 15.65 -18.07 1.05
CA GLU A 261 15.23 -19.34 0.45
C GLU A 261 13.85 -19.80 0.93
N LYS A 262 13.60 -19.76 2.26
CA LYS A 262 12.29 -20.06 2.84
C LYS A 262 11.20 -19.11 2.31
N GLY A 263 11.55 -17.86 2.05
CA GLY A 263 10.65 -16.88 1.43
C GLY A 263 10.10 -17.32 0.07
N PHE A 264 10.84 -18.12 -0.71
CA PHE A 264 10.32 -18.68 -1.96
C PHE A 264 9.34 -19.84 -1.75
N THR A 265 9.30 -20.49 -0.58
CA THR A 265 8.42 -21.65 -0.35
C THR A 265 7.02 -21.24 0.12
N LEU A 266 6.87 -20.05 0.69
CA LEU A 266 5.60 -19.56 1.20
C LEU A 266 4.70 -19.04 0.06
N PRO A 267 3.41 -19.40 0.03
CA PRO A 267 2.45 -18.78 -0.86
C PRO A 267 2.32 -17.29 -0.52
N SER A 268 2.31 -16.45 -1.54
CA SER A 268 2.07 -15.02 -1.37
C SER A 268 0.64 -14.77 -0.89
N PRO A 269 0.41 -13.88 0.10
CA PRO A 269 -0.94 -13.45 0.48
C PRO A 269 -1.72 -12.86 -0.69
N LEU A 270 -1.04 -12.42 -1.76
CA LEU A 270 -1.67 -11.89 -2.95
C LEU A 270 -2.32 -12.98 -3.83
N ALA A 271 -1.94 -14.24 -3.66
CA ALA A 271 -2.48 -15.36 -4.45
C ALA A 271 -3.98 -15.60 -4.19
N ASP A 272 -4.47 -15.20 -3.02
CA ASP A 272 -5.87 -15.33 -2.62
C ASP A 272 -6.81 -14.34 -3.34
N TYR A 273 -6.27 -13.32 -4.00
CA TYR A 273 -7.07 -12.35 -4.75
C TYR A 273 -7.36 -12.86 -6.16
N SER A 274 -8.54 -13.45 -6.32
CA SER A 274 -9.02 -13.99 -7.59
C SER A 274 -10.50 -13.68 -7.77
N TRP A 275 -11.07 -14.07 -8.91
CA TRP A 275 -12.52 -13.98 -9.10
C TRP A 275 -13.35 -14.95 -8.26
N SER A 276 -12.72 -15.94 -7.62
CA SER A 276 -13.36 -16.82 -6.64
C SER A 276 -13.22 -16.30 -5.20
N TRP A 277 -12.63 -15.12 -5.02
CA TRP A 277 -12.60 -14.47 -3.72
C TRP A 277 -14.02 -14.07 -3.32
N LYS A 278 -14.47 -14.53 -2.15
CA LYS A 278 -15.84 -14.32 -1.64
C LYS A 278 -16.31 -12.86 -1.68
N LEU A 279 -15.45 -11.88 -1.38
CA LEU A 279 -15.84 -10.47 -1.44
C LEU A 279 -16.21 -10.04 -2.87
N VAL A 280 -15.52 -10.58 -3.88
CA VAL A 280 -15.81 -10.36 -5.30
C VAL A 280 -17.13 -11.02 -5.69
N GLU A 281 -17.40 -12.24 -5.22
CA GLU A 281 -18.67 -12.93 -5.46
C GLU A 281 -19.87 -12.14 -4.92
N LEU A 282 -19.73 -11.54 -3.72
CA LEU A 282 -20.77 -10.74 -3.09
C LEU A 282 -21.08 -9.42 -3.85
N VAL A 283 -20.13 -8.92 -4.63
CA VAL A 283 -20.30 -7.72 -5.48
C VAL A 283 -20.74 -8.08 -6.89
N GLY A 284 -20.24 -9.19 -7.42
CA GLY A 284 -20.54 -9.72 -8.74
C GLY A 284 -19.72 -9.11 -9.88
N ARG A 285 -19.89 -9.70 -11.06
CA ARG A 285 -19.25 -9.26 -12.32
C ARG A 285 -20.15 -8.30 -13.09
N PRO A 286 -19.60 -7.35 -13.86
CA PRO A 286 -20.39 -6.55 -14.78
C PRO A 286 -20.84 -7.45 -15.93
N LEU A 287 -22.12 -7.82 -15.95
CA LEU A 287 -22.72 -8.50 -17.08
C LEU A 287 -23.37 -7.43 -17.98
N PRO A 288 -22.96 -7.31 -19.26
CA PRO A 288 -23.66 -6.47 -20.21
C PRO A 288 -25.14 -6.89 -20.28
N PRO A 289 -26.08 -5.94 -20.45
CA PRO A 289 -27.48 -6.28 -20.69
C PRO A 289 -27.64 -6.78 -22.13
N TYR A 290 -27.15 -7.98 -22.42
CA TYR A 290 -27.04 -8.53 -23.78
C TYR A 290 -28.37 -8.47 -24.52
N ILE A 291 -29.47 -8.81 -23.85
CA ILE A 291 -30.81 -8.80 -24.45
C ILE A 291 -31.23 -7.38 -24.85
N ALA A 292 -31.08 -6.40 -23.95
CA ALA A 292 -31.43 -5.02 -24.25
C ALA A 292 -30.60 -4.45 -25.41
N LEU A 293 -29.31 -4.81 -25.47
CA LEU A 293 -28.40 -4.40 -26.53
C LEU A 293 -28.78 -5.04 -27.88
N ILE A 294 -29.12 -6.33 -27.89
CA ILE A 294 -29.60 -7.03 -29.10
C ILE A 294 -30.90 -6.40 -29.60
N VAL A 295 -31.87 -6.17 -28.71
CA VAL A 295 -33.15 -5.53 -29.06
C VAL A 295 -32.92 -4.13 -29.63
N PHE A 296 -32.03 -3.35 -29.00
CA PHE A 296 -31.66 -2.02 -29.50
C PHE A 296 -31.04 -2.07 -30.91
N ILE A 297 -30.10 -2.99 -31.16
CA ILE A 297 -29.46 -3.14 -32.49
C ILE A 297 -30.51 -3.50 -33.55
N ILE A 298 -31.42 -4.44 -33.25
CA ILE A 298 -32.48 -4.84 -34.18
C ILE A 298 -33.40 -3.65 -34.49
N LEU A 299 -33.84 -2.93 -33.46
CA LEU A 299 -34.71 -1.77 -33.61
C LEU A 299 -34.01 -0.67 -34.44
N PHE A 300 -32.73 -0.39 -34.14
CA PHE A 300 -31.94 0.59 -34.87
C PHE A 300 -31.77 0.21 -36.34
N ALA A 301 -31.47 -1.06 -36.65
CA ALA A 301 -31.34 -1.55 -38.02
C ALA A 301 -32.66 -1.41 -38.81
N VAL A 302 -33.80 -1.71 -38.18
CA VAL A 302 -35.12 -1.54 -38.79
C VAL A 302 -35.44 -0.06 -39.04
N ILE A 303 -35.11 0.82 -38.09
CA ILE A 303 -35.37 2.25 -38.21
C ILE A 303 -34.49 2.89 -39.31
N VAL A 304 -33.19 2.61 -39.32
CA VAL A 304 -32.23 3.19 -40.27
C VAL A 304 -32.40 2.63 -41.68
N GLY A 305 -32.78 1.35 -41.80
CA GLY A 305 -33.02 0.70 -43.08
C GLY A 305 -34.47 0.88 -43.52
N PRO A 306 -35.35 -0.13 -43.35
CA PRO A 306 -36.72 -0.11 -43.84
C PRO A 306 -37.49 1.19 -43.56
N VAL A 307 -37.52 1.66 -42.32
CA VAL A 307 -38.36 2.83 -41.97
C VAL A 307 -37.82 4.11 -42.58
N ASN A 308 -36.51 4.35 -42.54
CA ASN A 308 -35.92 5.54 -43.14
C ASN A 308 -36.12 5.58 -44.66
N PHE A 309 -35.93 4.45 -45.36
CA PHE A 309 -36.08 4.39 -46.81
C PHE A 309 -37.54 4.41 -47.29
N LEU A 310 -38.46 3.81 -46.54
CA LEU A 310 -39.87 3.70 -46.95
C LEU A 310 -40.72 4.88 -46.46
N VAL A 311 -40.40 5.47 -45.30
CA VAL A 311 -41.22 6.49 -44.65
C VAL A 311 -40.56 7.86 -44.68
N PHE A 312 -39.31 7.99 -44.23
CA PHE A 312 -38.66 9.31 -44.08
C PHE A 312 -38.02 9.84 -45.37
N ALA A 313 -37.54 8.96 -46.24
CA ALA A 313 -36.92 9.27 -47.53
C ALA A 313 -37.43 8.37 -48.68
N PRO A 314 -38.74 8.36 -48.96
CA PRO A 314 -39.33 7.56 -50.04
C PRO A 314 -38.79 7.98 -51.42
N ALA A 315 -39.05 7.15 -52.43
CA ALA A 315 -38.62 7.39 -53.82
C ALA A 315 -39.03 8.81 -54.29
N GLY A 316 -38.04 9.59 -54.76
CA GLY A 316 -38.19 11.01 -55.13
C GLY A 316 -37.61 12.01 -54.12
N ASN A 317 -37.51 11.65 -52.83
CA ASN A 317 -36.99 12.52 -51.76
C ASN A 317 -35.70 11.98 -51.12
N ARG A 318 -34.89 11.22 -51.87
CA ARG A 318 -33.70 10.54 -51.34
C ARG A 318 -32.63 11.50 -50.78
N HIS A 319 -32.64 12.76 -51.19
CA HIS A 319 -31.78 13.79 -50.59
C HIS A 319 -32.01 13.96 -49.07
N ARG A 320 -33.17 13.56 -48.53
CA ARG A 320 -33.45 13.60 -47.09
C ARG A 320 -32.57 12.64 -46.27
N LEU A 321 -32.08 11.55 -46.88
CA LEU A 321 -31.15 10.60 -46.23
C LEU A 321 -29.88 11.29 -45.69
N PHE A 322 -29.46 12.40 -46.31
CA PHE A 322 -28.28 13.15 -45.87
C PHE A 322 -28.44 13.76 -44.48
N TRP A 323 -29.66 14.04 -44.01
CA TRP A 323 -29.89 14.58 -42.67
C TRP A 323 -30.68 13.61 -41.77
N THR A 324 -31.55 12.75 -42.30
CA THR A 324 -32.30 11.77 -41.48
C THR A 324 -31.38 10.71 -40.90
N THR A 325 -30.40 10.20 -41.65
CA THR A 325 -29.47 9.17 -41.16
C THR A 325 -28.59 9.70 -40.01
N PRO A 326 -27.96 10.90 -40.10
CA PRO A 326 -27.29 11.50 -38.96
C PRO A 326 -28.21 11.75 -37.76
N LEU A 327 -29.44 12.25 -37.99
CA LEU A 327 -30.37 12.56 -36.90
C LEU A 327 -30.85 11.30 -36.16
N ILE A 328 -31.18 10.23 -36.89
CA ILE A 328 -31.54 8.92 -36.32
C ILE A 328 -30.35 8.36 -35.55
N SER A 329 -29.13 8.46 -36.09
CA SER A 329 -27.91 7.98 -35.42
C SER A 329 -27.63 8.76 -34.13
N LEU A 330 -27.85 10.08 -34.13
CA LEU A 330 -27.71 10.92 -32.94
C LEU A 330 -28.75 10.56 -31.87
N GLY A 331 -30.03 10.44 -32.26
CA GLY A 331 -31.11 10.03 -31.36
C GLY A 331 -30.88 8.64 -30.77
N ALA A 332 -30.45 7.68 -31.60
CA ALA A 332 -30.09 6.34 -31.16
C ALA A 332 -28.89 6.35 -30.19
N SER A 333 -27.89 7.21 -30.43
CA SER A 333 -26.73 7.37 -29.53
C SER A 333 -27.14 7.92 -28.17
N ILE A 334 -28.03 8.93 -28.14
CA ILE A 334 -28.59 9.48 -26.90
C ILE A 334 -29.42 8.42 -26.16
N LEU A 335 -30.28 7.69 -26.88
CA LEU A 335 -31.11 6.63 -26.30
C LEU A 335 -30.24 5.51 -25.72
N LEU A 336 -29.18 5.10 -26.42
CA LEU A 336 -28.23 4.10 -25.94
C LEU A 336 -27.49 4.57 -24.70
N MET A 337 -27.06 5.84 -24.67
CA MET A 337 -26.44 6.44 -23.48
C MET A 337 -27.40 6.42 -22.28
N LEU A 338 -28.66 6.81 -22.48
CA LEU A 338 -29.69 6.76 -21.45
C LEU A 338 -29.95 5.32 -20.98
N LEU A 339 -30.00 4.36 -21.90
CA LEU A 339 -30.16 2.93 -21.58
C LEU A 339 -28.99 2.42 -20.72
N ILE A 340 -27.75 2.80 -21.05
CA ILE A 340 -26.57 2.44 -20.25
C ILE A 340 -26.68 3.04 -18.84
N ILE A 341 -27.02 4.33 -18.72
CA ILE A 341 -27.16 4.99 -17.41
C ILE A 341 -28.30 4.39 -16.58
N LEU A 342 -29.44 4.07 -17.21
CA LEU A 342 -30.59 3.48 -16.51
C LEU A 342 -30.36 2.02 -16.10
N SER A 343 -29.62 1.25 -16.91
CA SER A 343 -29.32 -0.15 -16.63
C SER A 343 -28.21 -0.35 -15.60
N GLU A 344 -27.18 0.51 -15.62
CA GLU A 344 -26.00 0.37 -14.76
C GLU A 344 -25.93 1.39 -13.62
N GLY A 345 -26.69 2.48 -13.71
CA GLY A 345 -26.69 3.56 -12.73
C GLY A 345 -25.51 4.53 -12.87
N LEU A 346 -25.64 5.68 -12.17
CA LEU A 346 -24.54 6.61 -11.91
C LEU A 346 -23.82 6.21 -10.61
N GLY A 347 -22.50 6.32 -10.60
CA GLY A 347 -21.68 5.96 -9.44
C GLY A 347 -21.45 4.46 -9.35
N GLY A 348 -21.67 3.87 -8.17
CA GLY A 348 -21.53 2.43 -7.99
C GLY A 348 -21.81 1.97 -6.56
N HIS A 349 -21.64 0.68 -6.34
CA HIS A 349 -21.72 0.09 -5.01
C HIS A 349 -20.49 -0.79 -4.77
N GLY A 350 -20.15 -0.98 -3.51
CA GLY A 350 -19.03 -1.81 -3.15
C GLY A 350 -19.23 -2.48 -1.81
N LYS A 351 -18.40 -3.49 -1.58
CA LYS A 351 -18.28 -4.18 -0.31
C LYS A 351 -16.86 -4.11 0.18
N TYR A 352 -16.71 -4.05 1.50
CA TYR A 352 -15.39 -4.03 2.13
C TYR A 352 -15.37 -4.93 3.35
N VAL A 353 -14.17 -5.41 3.66
CA VAL A 353 -13.84 -6.11 4.90
C VAL A 353 -12.77 -5.30 5.60
N MET A 354 -12.95 -5.09 6.90
CA MET A 354 -12.01 -4.34 7.71
C MET A 354 -11.48 -5.20 8.85
N ALA A 355 -10.17 -5.15 9.04
CA ALA A 355 -9.51 -5.69 10.21
C ALA A 355 -8.72 -4.59 10.90
N THR A 356 -8.95 -4.39 12.18
CA THR A 356 -8.32 -3.34 12.98
C THR A 356 -7.60 -3.97 14.17
N MET A 357 -6.29 -3.80 14.21
CA MET A 357 -5.48 -4.15 15.36
C MET A 357 -5.36 -2.96 16.31
N SER A 358 -5.71 -3.13 17.58
CA SER A 358 -5.55 -2.15 18.64
C SER A 358 -4.24 -2.39 19.40
N LEU A 359 -3.43 -1.33 19.49
CA LEU A 359 -2.16 -1.32 20.23
C LEU A 359 -2.23 -0.21 21.30
N PRO A 360 -2.93 -0.44 22.42
CA PRO A 360 -3.13 0.57 23.45
C PRO A 360 -1.83 1.05 24.09
N SER A 361 -0.82 0.20 24.19
CA SER A 361 0.55 0.54 24.64
C SER A 361 1.20 1.66 23.82
N ARG A 362 0.75 1.84 22.57
CA ARG A 362 1.26 2.82 21.60
C ARG A 362 0.29 3.95 21.28
N ASN A 363 -0.93 3.92 21.83
CA ASN A 363 -2.03 4.83 21.46
C ASN A 363 -2.30 4.87 19.94
N GLN A 364 -2.26 3.71 19.29
CA GLN A 364 -2.43 3.59 17.84
C GLN A 364 -3.26 2.36 17.46
N THR A 365 -3.84 2.40 16.27
CA THR A 365 -4.47 1.27 15.60
C THR A 365 -3.84 1.04 14.25
N VAL A 366 -3.80 -0.21 13.83
CA VAL A 366 -3.42 -0.61 12.47
C VAL A 366 -4.68 -1.15 11.79
N THR A 367 -5.06 -0.56 10.67
CA THR A 367 -6.26 -0.95 9.92
C THR A 367 -5.89 -1.46 8.54
N TRP A 368 -6.39 -2.64 8.20
CA TRP A 368 -6.41 -3.18 6.85
C TRP A 368 -7.84 -3.17 6.35
N GLN A 369 -8.07 -2.48 5.23
CA GLN A 369 -9.35 -2.51 4.52
C GLN A 369 -9.15 -3.09 3.13
N GLU A 370 -9.77 -4.24 2.90
CA GLU A 370 -9.91 -4.82 1.59
C GLU A 370 -11.27 -4.43 1.03
N GLN A 371 -11.30 -3.94 -0.19
CA GLN A 371 -12.52 -3.44 -0.79
C GLN A 371 -12.67 -3.88 -2.24
N VAL A 372 -13.90 -4.16 -2.63
CA VAL A 372 -14.30 -4.48 -4.00
C VAL A 372 -15.47 -3.60 -4.39
N SER A 373 -15.34 -2.89 -5.50
CA SER A 373 -16.40 -2.03 -6.05
C SER A 373 -16.85 -2.54 -7.41
N ARG A 374 -18.15 -2.39 -7.68
CA ARG A 374 -18.72 -2.40 -9.02
C ARG A 374 -19.22 -1.02 -9.36
N THR A 375 -18.65 -0.46 -10.41
CA THR A 375 -18.95 0.88 -10.89
C THR A 375 -19.90 0.81 -12.09
N GLY A 376 -20.84 1.75 -12.15
CA GLY A 376 -21.59 2.10 -13.35
C GLY A 376 -20.85 3.21 -14.10
N VAL A 377 -21.57 4.24 -14.53
CA VAL A 377 -20.97 5.42 -15.14
C VAL A 377 -20.47 6.37 -14.05
N LEU A 378 -19.17 6.65 -14.04
CA LEU A 378 -18.54 7.59 -13.13
C LEU A 378 -18.42 8.98 -13.76
N VAL A 379 -18.78 10.02 -13.00
CA VAL A 379 -18.62 11.43 -13.40
C VAL A 379 -17.22 11.95 -13.02
N SER A 380 -16.67 11.45 -11.92
CA SER A 380 -15.30 11.73 -11.46
C SER A 380 -14.66 10.43 -10.97
N GLN A 381 -13.34 10.34 -11.14
CA GLN A 381 -12.50 9.25 -10.64
C GLN A 381 -11.50 9.75 -9.59
N ALA A 382 -11.54 11.05 -9.26
CA ALA A 382 -10.66 11.67 -8.30
C ALA A 382 -11.24 11.58 -6.89
N PHE A 383 -10.40 11.25 -5.91
CA PHE A 383 -10.78 11.16 -4.50
C PHE A 383 -9.59 11.52 -3.59
N PRO A 384 -9.83 12.03 -2.37
CA PRO A 384 -8.75 12.46 -1.48
C PRO A 384 -7.92 11.27 -0.99
N ALA A 385 -6.61 11.47 -0.89
CA ALA A 385 -5.70 10.57 -0.19
C ALA A 385 -5.85 10.75 1.32
N ILE A 386 -5.95 9.65 2.06
CA ILE A 386 -5.97 9.68 3.52
C ILE A 386 -4.51 9.79 4.01
N PRO A 387 -4.17 10.79 4.84
CA PRO A 387 -2.84 10.88 5.44
C PRO A 387 -2.48 9.61 6.23
N GLY A 388 -1.22 9.19 6.16
CA GLY A 388 -0.76 8.00 6.89
C GLY A 388 -1.32 6.67 6.36
N THR A 389 -1.75 6.62 5.10
CA THR A 389 -2.25 5.39 4.46
C THR A 389 -1.45 5.02 3.21
N THR A 390 -1.48 3.74 2.87
CA THR A 390 -1.08 3.22 1.55
C THR A 390 -2.28 2.64 0.83
N LEU A 391 -2.37 2.90 -0.47
CA LEU A 391 -3.38 2.32 -1.36
C LEU A 391 -2.69 1.44 -2.40
N SER A 392 -3.18 0.22 -2.57
CA SER A 392 -2.64 -0.72 -3.56
C SER A 392 -3.78 -1.36 -4.36
N SER A 393 -3.55 -1.55 -5.67
CA SER A 393 -4.50 -2.30 -6.50
C SER A 393 -4.31 -3.79 -6.24
N LEU A 394 -5.42 -4.50 -6.00
CA LEU A 394 -5.42 -5.94 -5.89
C LEU A 394 -5.75 -6.56 -7.25
N PRO A 395 -4.89 -7.43 -7.81
CA PRO A 395 -5.19 -8.09 -9.07
C PRO A 395 -6.33 -9.08 -8.87
N LEU A 396 -7.43 -8.93 -9.61
CA LEU A 396 -8.46 -9.96 -9.71
C LEU A 396 -8.06 -10.94 -10.82
N SER A 397 -7.26 -11.94 -10.48
CA SER A 397 -6.77 -12.92 -11.45
C SER A 397 -7.86 -13.94 -11.81
N GLU A 398 -8.04 -14.23 -13.10
CA GLU A 398 -8.52 -15.54 -13.54
C GLU A 398 -7.27 -16.43 -13.56
N THR A 399 -7.10 -17.23 -12.51
CA THR A 399 -6.08 -18.30 -12.37
C THR A 399 -4.68 -18.00 -12.95
N SER A 400 -3.78 -17.58 -12.06
CA SER A 400 -2.34 -17.36 -12.26
C SER A 400 -1.93 -16.07 -12.98
N LEU A 401 -0.96 -15.37 -12.40
CA LEU A 401 -0.37 -14.08 -12.78
C LEU A 401 0.12 -14.02 -14.25
N ARG A 402 -0.78 -13.98 -15.22
CA ARG A 402 -0.53 -13.46 -16.57
C ARG A 402 -1.15 -12.08 -16.63
N GLY A 403 -0.34 -11.05 -16.40
CA GLY A 403 -0.69 -9.62 -16.22
C GLY A 403 -1.50 -8.92 -17.32
N ARG A 404 -2.34 -9.60 -18.10
CA ARG A 404 -3.25 -9.01 -19.10
C ARG A 404 -4.35 -8.15 -18.50
N GLY A 405 -4.76 -8.37 -17.24
CA GLY A 405 -5.88 -7.66 -16.62
C GLY A 405 -5.61 -6.18 -16.26
N GLN A 406 -4.34 -5.76 -16.23
CA GLN A 406 -3.93 -4.40 -15.89
C GLN A 406 -3.38 -3.60 -17.09
N ARG A 407 -3.41 -4.17 -18.30
CA ARG A 407 -2.85 -3.53 -19.50
C ARG A 407 -3.57 -2.23 -19.83
N GLY A 408 -2.79 -1.17 -20.06
CA GLY A 408 -3.24 0.18 -20.37
C GLY A 408 -3.65 1.03 -19.17
N LYS A 409 -3.48 0.56 -17.93
CA LYS A 409 -3.95 1.29 -16.74
C LYS A 409 -2.91 2.26 -16.18
N THR A 410 -3.40 3.38 -15.67
CA THR A 410 -2.62 4.44 -15.05
C THR A 410 -3.22 4.82 -13.70
N PHE A 411 -2.48 4.60 -12.63
CA PHE A 411 -2.84 4.99 -11.28
C PHE A 411 -2.09 6.27 -10.92
N SER A 412 -2.80 7.33 -10.53
CA SER A 412 -2.18 8.64 -10.31
C SER A 412 -2.44 9.16 -8.90
N LEU A 413 -1.42 9.81 -8.33
CA LEU A 413 -1.48 10.60 -7.11
C LEU A 413 -0.98 12.00 -7.47
N SER A 414 -1.83 13.02 -7.36
CA SER A 414 -1.47 14.42 -7.58
C SER A 414 -1.64 15.18 -6.27
N GLY A 415 -0.52 15.57 -5.64
CA GLY A 415 -0.54 16.11 -4.28
C GLY A 415 -1.21 15.12 -3.31
N THR A 416 -2.39 15.47 -2.81
CA THR A 416 -3.19 14.65 -1.88
C THR A 416 -4.44 14.07 -2.54
N THR A 417 -4.46 13.92 -3.87
CA THR A 417 -5.63 13.41 -4.60
C THR A 417 -5.25 12.21 -5.46
N TRP A 418 -5.89 11.08 -5.21
CA TRP A 418 -5.82 9.89 -6.06
C TRP A 418 -6.72 10.08 -7.28
N SER A 419 -6.30 9.60 -8.45
CA SER A 419 -7.07 9.64 -9.70
C SER A 419 -6.59 8.60 -10.72
N GLY A 420 -7.23 8.55 -11.88
CA GLY A 420 -6.96 7.56 -12.92
C GLY A 420 -7.69 6.25 -12.64
N ASP A 421 -7.06 5.13 -12.99
CA ASP A 421 -7.73 3.83 -13.08
C ASP A 421 -7.93 3.10 -11.73
N TRP A 422 -7.80 3.81 -10.60
CA TRP A 422 -8.23 3.31 -9.28
C TRP A 422 -9.71 2.93 -9.30
N PHE A 423 -10.54 3.74 -9.97
CA PHE A 423 -11.94 3.46 -10.27
C PHE A 423 -12.22 3.83 -11.73
N GLN A 424 -12.57 2.83 -12.53
CA GLN A 424 -12.95 2.95 -13.93
C GLN A 424 -14.45 2.80 -14.04
N SER A 425 -15.09 3.43 -15.03
CA SER A 425 -16.51 3.20 -15.29
C SER A 425 -16.75 1.75 -15.75
N ARG A 426 -17.86 1.15 -15.29
CA ARG A 426 -18.36 -0.16 -15.75
C ARG A 426 -17.40 -1.32 -15.46
N ARG A 427 -16.72 -1.30 -14.31
CA ARG A 427 -15.72 -2.32 -13.93
C ARG A 427 -15.95 -2.83 -12.51
N THR A 428 -15.59 -4.10 -12.29
CA THR A 428 -15.34 -4.62 -10.94
C THR A 428 -13.85 -4.51 -10.66
N GLN A 429 -13.51 -3.89 -9.54
CA GLN A 429 -12.13 -3.60 -9.15
C GLN A 429 -11.94 -3.84 -7.66
N ALA A 430 -10.71 -4.17 -7.28
CA ALA A 430 -10.34 -4.42 -5.89
C ALA A 430 -9.13 -3.57 -5.49
N GLN A 431 -9.15 -3.09 -4.24
CA GLN A 431 -8.08 -2.32 -3.65
C GLN A 431 -7.83 -2.76 -2.21
N LEU A 432 -6.60 -2.56 -1.75
CA LEU A 432 -6.19 -2.71 -0.36
C LEU A 432 -5.76 -1.35 0.17
N ILE A 433 -6.28 -0.99 1.35
CA ILE A 433 -5.85 0.17 2.11
C ILE A 433 -5.22 -0.34 3.40
N LYS A 434 -4.02 0.15 3.70
CA LYS A 434 -3.38 -0.01 5.01
C LYS A 434 -3.23 1.34 5.66
N ALA A 435 -3.51 1.42 6.96
CA ALA A 435 -3.45 2.66 7.71
C ALA A 435 -2.88 2.41 9.11
N ILE A 436 -2.10 3.37 9.60
CA ILE A 436 -1.77 3.50 11.02
C ILE A 436 -2.36 4.81 11.50
N MET A 437 -3.22 4.75 12.52
CA MET A 437 -3.91 5.93 13.04
C MET A 437 -3.70 6.05 14.54
N PRO A 438 -3.53 7.27 15.08
CA PRO A 438 -3.62 7.50 16.52
C PRO A 438 -5.01 7.09 17.03
N SER A 439 -5.05 6.34 18.13
CA SER A 439 -6.30 5.92 18.76
C SER A 439 -6.14 5.76 20.27
N ARG A 440 -7.21 6.07 21.00
CA ARG A 440 -7.33 5.80 22.45
C ARG A 440 -8.34 4.70 22.74
N GLU A 441 -8.93 4.12 21.70
CA GLU A 441 -9.83 2.98 21.80
C GLU A 441 -9.04 1.75 22.24
N ARG A 442 -9.53 1.09 23.28
CA ARG A 442 -8.86 -0.02 23.95
C ARG A 442 -9.87 -0.89 24.68
N VAL A 443 -9.40 -2.06 25.08
CA VAL A 443 -10.12 -2.93 26.01
C VAL A 443 -9.32 -3.03 27.29
N GLU A 444 -9.99 -2.80 28.41
CA GLU A 444 -9.44 -3.00 29.75
C GLU A 444 -10.06 -4.26 30.35
N ILE A 445 -9.22 -5.13 30.92
CA ILE A 445 -9.68 -6.30 31.69
C ILE A 445 -9.52 -6.00 33.17
N ARG A 446 -10.60 -6.19 33.93
CA ARG A 446 -10.71 -5.96 35.37
C ARG A 446 -11.22 -7.21 36.08
N GLY A 447 -11.10 -7.24 37.40
CA GLY A 447 -11.66 -8.29 38.24
C GLY A 447 -10.75 -9.51 38.38
N ASP A 448 -11.24 -10.50 39.12
CA ASP A 448 -10.47 -11.67 39.47
C ASP A 448 -10.31 -12.63 38.30
N GLU A 449 -9.22 -13.38 38.38
CA GLU A 449 -8.78 -14.37 37.41
C GLU A 449 -9.78 -15.49 37.08
N GLN A 450 -10.81 -15.71 37.91
CA GLN A 450 -11.87 -16.69 37.68
C GLN A 450 -13.13 -16.09 37.05
N ALA A 451 -13.25 -14.76 37.04
CA ALA A 451 -14.41 -14.04 36.53
C ALA A 451 -13.98 -12.66 35.97
N PRO A 452 -13.16 -12.62 34.91
CA PRO A 452 -12.71 -11.37 34.33
C PRO A 452 -13.87 -10.56 33.76
N GLN A 453 -13.78 -9.24 33.87
CA GLN A 453 -14.69 -8.27 33.29
C GLN A 453 -13.96 -7.46 32.23
N ALA A 454 -14.58 -7.29 31.06
CA ALA A 454 -14.03 -6.47 30.01
C ALA A 454 -14.76 -5.13 29.92
N LEU A 455 -14.02 -4.05 29.74
CA LEU A 455 -14.51 -2.70 29.47
C LEU A 455 -13.94 -2.22 28.14
N SER A 456 -14.81 -1.89 27.18
CA SER A 456 -14.40 -1.36 25.88
C SER A 456 -14.57 0.16 25.84
N THR A 457 -13.58 0.87 25.31
CA THR A 457 -13.69 2.31 24.99
C THR A 457 -13.91 2.56 23.50
N PHE A 458 -14.09 1.51 22.69
CA PHE A 458 -14.44 1.64 21.28
C PHE A 458 -15.80 2.33 21.12
N SER A 459 -15.93 3.14 20.08
CA SER A 459 -17.18 3.84 19.76
C SER A 459 -18.35 2.92 19.41
N GLN A 460 -18.05 1.72 18.90
CA GLN A 460 -19.03 0.71 18.49
C GLN A 460 -19.03 -0.49 19.45
N PRO A 461 -20.16 -1.20 19.61
CA PRO A 461 -20.19 -2.44 20.37
C PRO A 461 -19.26 -3.51 19.79
N LEU A 462 -18.52 -4.20 20.66
CA LEU A 462 -17.72 -5.36 20.27
C LEU A 462 -18.57 -6.62 20.44
N ASN A 463 -18.85 -7.32 19.34
CA ASN A 463 -19.66 -8.53 19.31
C ASN A 463 -18.76 -9.77 19.27
N ASN A 464 -19.22 -10.90 19.81
CA ASN A 464 -18.44 -12.16 19.88
C ASN A 464 -17.02 -11.92 20.40
N PHE A 465 -16.90 -11.29 21.56
CA PHE A 465 -15.62 -10.95 22.15
C PHE A 465 -14.99 -12.20 22.77
N PHE A 466 -13.77 -12.52 22.32
CA PHE A 466 -12.90 -13.54 22.87
C PHE A 466 -11.69 -12.88 23.50
N TYR A 467 -11.34 -13.31 24.71
CA TYR A 467 -10.16 -12.86 25.42
C TYR A 467 -9.32 -14.06 25.82
N PHE A 468 -8.02 -13.96 25.58
CA PHE A 468 -7.03 -14.96 25.93
C PHE A 468 -6.20 -14.41 27.08
N ASP A 469 -6.21 -15.10 28.21
CA ASP A 469 -5.38 -14.72 29.35
C ASP A 469 -3.96 -15.31 29.22
N PRO A 470 -2.97 -14.78 29.97
CA PRO A 470 -1.58 -15.24 29.94
C PRO A 470 -1.37 -16.70 30.39
N ARG A 471 -2.38 -17.36 30.97
CA ARG A 471 -2.32 -18.76 31.39
C ARG A 471 -3.00 -19.70 30.39
N GLY A 472 -3.44 -19.17 29.25
CA GLY A 472 -4.12 -19.92 28.20
C GLY A 472 -5.62 -20.11 28.42
N GLY A 473 -6.20 -19.46 29.42
CA GLY A 473 -7.65 -19.41 29.59
C GLY A 473 -8.31 -18.59 28.47
N ILE A 474 -9.44 -19.10 27.96
CA ILE A 474 -10.20 -18.45 26.89
C ILE A 474 -11.53 -18.01 27.49
N TRP A 475 -11.82 -16.74 27.37
CA TRP A 475 -12.99 -16.09 27.93
C TRP A 475 -13.85 -15.51 26.81
N PHE A 476 -15.16 -15.44 27.01
CA PHE A 476 -16.11 -15.01 25.99
C PHE A 476 -17.20 -14.12 26.56
N ALA A 477 -17.56 -13.08 25.79
CA ALA A 477 -18.79 -12.33 25.93
C ALA A 477 -19.48 -12.20 24.57
N ALA A 478 -20.80 -12.35 24.54
CA ALA A 478 -21.57 -12.20 23.31
C ALA A 478 -21.48 -10.76 22.77
N GLN A 479 -21.46 -9.78 23.67
CA GLN A 479 -21.36 -8.38 23.33
C GLN A 479 -20.76 -7.57 24.49
N ILE A 480 -19.92 -6.59 24.15
CA ILE A 480 -19.42 -5.57 25.07
C ILE A 480 -19.89 -4.21 24.55
N GLN A 481 -20.65 -3.50 25.38
CA GLN A 481 -21.13 -2.16 25.06
C GLN A 481 -20.06 -1.11 25.39
N PRO A 482 -19.92 -0.04 24.59
CA PRO A 482 -19.02 1.06 24.88
C PRO A 482 -19.22 1.63 26.30
N GLY A 483 -18.13 1.71 27.06
CA GLY A 483 -18.12 2.31 28.41
C GLY A 483 -18.84 1.51 29.50
N LYS A 484 -19.34 0.30 29.23
CA LYS A 484 -20.01 -0.55 30.22
C LYS A 484 -19.20 -1.84 30.46
N PRO A 485 -18.86 -2.18 31.72
CA PRO A 485 -18.23 -3.45 32.04
C PRO A 485 -19.13 -4.64 31.65
N ALA A 486 -18.54 -5.68 31.08
CA ALA A 486 -19.20 -6.93 30.73
C ALA A 486 -18.47 -8.12 31.37
N ASN A 487 -19.23 -8.99 32.05
CA ASN A 487 -18.67 -10.21 32.62
C ASN A 487 -18.32 -11.20 31.50
N LEU A 488 -17.14 -11.80 31.58
CA LEU A 488 -16.72 -12.83 30.64
C LEU A 488 -16.99 -14.22 31.23
N ALA A 489 -17.44 -15.14 30.37
CA ALA A 489 -17.64 -16.55 30.73
C ALA A 489 -16.53 -17.40 30.12
N LEU A 490 -16.17 -18.50 30.78
CA LEU A 490 -15.19 -19.44 30.25
C LEU A 490 -15.64 -19.99 28.89
N SER A 491 -14.69 -20.15 27.97
CA SER A 491 -14.90 -20.56 26.59
C SER A 491 -13.91 -21.63 26.16
N SER A 492 -13.99 -22.03 24.89
CA SER A 492 -13.14 -23.07 24.33
C SER A 492 -12.52 -22.65 23.00
N MET A 493 -11.35 -23.23 22.70
CA MET A 493 -10.66 -23.05 21.42
C MET A 493 -11.54 -23.50 20.24
N GLN A 494 -12.39 -24.50 20.44
CA GLN A 494 -13.34 -24.96 19.42
C GLN A 494 -14.37 -23.87 19.06
N LYS A 495 -14.89 -23.15 20.06
CA LYS A 495 -15.82 -22.03 19.83
C LYS A 495 -15.14 -20.88 19.09
N PHE A 496 -13.91 -20.54 19.47
CA PHE A 496 -13.12 -19.52 18.78
C PHE A 496 -12.80 -19.92 17.33
N ALA A 497 -12.37 -21.16 17.09
CA ALA A 497 -12.09 -21.69 15.76
C ALA A 497 -13.35 -21.73 14.87
N ALA A 498 -14.51 -22.03 15.45
CA ALA A 498 -15.80 -21.97 14.73
C ALA A 498 -16.16 -20.52 14.37
N TRP A 499 -16.00 -19.56 15.29
CA TRP A 499 -16.24 -18.15 15.02
C TRP A 499 -15.36 -17.62 13.87
N LYS A 500 -14.06 -17.95 13.88
CA LYS A 500 -13.11 -17.59 12.81
C LYS A 500 -13.54 -18.10 11.42
N LYS A 501 -14.28 -19.21 11.35
CA LYS A 501 -14.71 -19.80 10.07
C LYS A 501 -15.98 -19.18 9.50
N ILE A 502 -16.92 -18.73 10.34
CA ILE A 502 -18.33 -18.54 9.92
C ILE A 502 -18.73 -17.07 9.77
N ASN A 503 -18.28 -16.12 10.60
CA ASN A 503 -19.01 -14.86 10.76
C ASN A 503 -18.26 -13.55 10.49
N SER A 504 -16.93 -13.54 10.35
CA SER A 504 -16.19 -12.26 10.22
C SER A 504 -15.07 -12.27 9.18
N MET A 505 -14.69 -13.45 8.70
CA MET A 505 -13.43 -13.67 7.99
C MET A 505 -13.59 -14.42 6.66
N GLU A 506 -14.77 -14.95 6.35
CA GLU A 506 -15.01 -15.68 5.10
C GLU A 506 -14.76 -14.78 3.87
N ALA A 507 -15.21 -13.52 3.96
CA ALA A 507 -15.03 -12.52 2.92
C ALA A 507 -13.62 -11.91 2.87
N ALA A 508 -12.77 -12.12 3.89
CA ALA A 508 -11.42 -11.59 3.90
C ALA A 508 -10.52 -12.30 2.87
N GLY A 509 -9.64 -11.54 2.24
CA GLY A 509 -8.56 -12.00 1.38
C GLY A 509 -7.30 -12.35 2.16
N GLY A 510 -6.24 -12.66 1.42
CA GLY A 510 -5.02 -13.25 1.99
C GLY A 510 -4.27 -12.33 2.94
N VAL A 511 -4.23 -11.01 2.70
CA VAL A 511 -3.51 -10.06 3.57
C VAL A 511 -4.14 -9.99 4.95
N ILE A 512 -5.46 -9.81 5.04
CA ILE A 512 -6.14 -9.76 6.34
C ILE A 512 -6.05 -11.13 7.04
N LYS A 513 -6.22 -12.23 6.31
CA LYS A 513 -6.09 -13.59 6.86
C LYS A 513 -4.71 -13.84 7.44
N GLU A 514 -3.64 -13.45 6.73
CA GLU A 514 -2.27 -13.64 7.20
C GLU A 514 -1.97 -12.74 8.40
N ALA A 515 -2.44 -11.49 8.42
CA ALA A 515 -2.29 -10.59 9.57
C ALA A 515 -2.91 -11.18 10.85
N ILE A 516 -4.14 -11.67 10.76
CA ILE A 516 -4.84 -12.30 11.89
C ILE A 516 -4.15 -13.59 12.30
N LYS A 517 -3.74 -14.43 11.34
CA LYS A 517 -3.01 -15.67 11.60
C LYS A 517 -1.68 -15.41 12.30
N ALA A 518 -0.94 -14.38 11.89
CA ALA A 518 0.32 -13.99 12.50
C ALA A 518 0.14 -13.55 13.95
N PHE A 519 -0.92 -12.77 14.24
CA PHE A 519 -1.26 -12.35 15.61
C PHE A 519 -1.79 -13.50 16.49
N ASP A 520 -2.58 -14.40 15.91
CA ASP A 520 -3.13 -15.57 16.59
C ASP A 520 -2.04 -16.58 17.00
N ALA A 521 -1.01 -16.74 16.17
CA ALA A 521 0.12 -17.64 16.41
C ALA A 521 1.03 -17.24 17.58
N ASP A 522 0.95 -15.99 18.06
CA ASP A 522 1.66 -15.56 19.26
C ASP A 522 1.18 -16.38 20.47
N PRO A 523 2.05 -16.76 21.44
CA PRO A 523 1.63 -17.49 22.63
C PRO A 523 0.43 -16.83 23.32
N PRO A 524 -0.35 -17.56 24.13
CA PRO A 524 -1.42 -16.95 24.92
C PRO A 524 -0.81 -15.85 25.80
N GLY A 525 -1.06 -14.61 25.41
CA GLY A 525 -0.80 -13.37 26.13
C GLY A 525 -2.10 -12.58 26.20
N ASP A 526 -2.08 -11.46 26.91
CA ASP A 526 -3.21 -10.55 27.09
C ASP A 526 -3.73 -9.99 25.75
N LYS A 527 -4.47 -10.81 25.00
CA LYS A 527 -4.96 -10.51 23.64
C LYS A 527 -6.43 -10.82 23.49
N PHE A 528 -7.08 -10.09 22.59
CA PHE A 528 -8.51 -10.25 22.32
C PHE A 528 -8.81 -10.29 20.82
N PHE A 529 -9.99 -10.82 20.50
CA PHE A 529 -10.60 -10.80 19.18
C PHE A 529 -12.09 -10.52 19.32
N ALA A 530 -12.64 -9.70 18.44
CA ALA A 530 -14.07 -9.42 18.40
C ALA A 530 -14.50 -9.08 16.98
N THR A 531 -15.79 -9.22 16.72
CA THR A 531 -16.45 -8.67 15.54
C THR A 531 -16.88 -7.23 15.85
N ALA A 532 -16.62 -6.29 14.95
CA ALA A 532 -17.14 -4.93 15.07
C ALA A 532 -17.58 -4.38 13.71
N ASP A 533 -18.68 -3.63 13.74
CA ASP A 533 -19.09 -2.83 12.60
C ASP A 533 -18.30 -1.51 12.62
N SER A 534 -17.94 -1.02 11.44
CA SER A 534 -17.15 0.19 11.28
C SER A 534 -17.61 0.94 10.04
N ALA A 535 -17.26 2.22 9.91
CA ALA A 535 -17.36 2.91 8.64
C ALA A 535 -16.13 2.56 7.78
N PRO A 536 -16.24 2.50 6.44
CA PRO A 536 -15.08 2.29 5.60
C PRO A 536 -14.16 3.52 5.67
N LEU A 537 -12.87 3.29 5.49
CA LEU A 537 -11.93 4.33 5.10
C LEU A 537 -12.41 4.95 3.78
N PRO A 538 -12.53 6.28 3.70
CA PRO A 538 -13.14 6.94 2.56
C PRO A 538 -12.32 6.75 1.29
N THR A 539 -13.02 6.49 0.17
CA THR A 539 -12.43 6.46 -1.17
C THR A 539 -13.28 7.31 -2.12
N LEU A 540 -13.80 6.76 -3.21
CA LEU A 540 -14.61 7.52 -4.16
C LEU A 540 -16.03 7.72 -3.63
N ASP A 541 -16.41 8.99 -3.40
CA ASP A 541 -17.70 9.37 -2.78
C ASP A 541 -18.94 8.93 -3.58
N SER A 542 -18.81 8.72 -4.88
CA SER A 542 -19.91 8.22 -5.72
C SER A 542 -20.22 6.72 -5.50
N LEU A 543 -19.48 6.04 -4.61
CA LEU A 543 -19.68 4.63 -4.29
C LEU A 543 -20.38 4.46 -2.95
N LYS A 544 -21.44 3.65 -2.94
CA LYS A 544 -22.10 3.21 -1.71
C LYS A 544 -21.43 1.94 -1.20
N TRP A 545 -20.75 2.07 -0.06
CA TRP A 545 -20.03 0.97 0.57
C TRP A 545 -20.88 0.26 1.62
N THR A 546 -20.84 -1.08 1.62
CA THR A 546 -21.47 -1.92 2.65
C THR A 546 -20.44 -2.87 3.25
N GLN A 547 -20.42 -2.99 4.57
CA GLN A 547 -19.48 -3.90 5.23
C GLN A 547 -19.91 -5.36 4.96
N ALA A 548 -18.93 -6.20 4.64
CA ALA A 548 -19.11 -7.65 4.46
C ALA A 548 -18.44 -8.46 5.59
N GLY A 549 -17.54 -7.84 6.36
CA GLY A 549 -16.85 -8.44 7.49
C GLY A 549 -16.08 -7.39 8.29
N GLY A 550 -15.93 -7.63 9.59
CA GLY A 550 -15.28 -6.71 10.52
C GLY A 550 -14.67 -7.45 11.68
N VAL A 551 -13.36 -7.31 11.88
CA VAL A 551 -12.66 -7.87 13.04
C VAL A 551 -11.85 -6.79 13.71
N VAL A 552 -11.96 -6.72 15.03
CA VAL A 552 -11.06 -5.95 15.89
C VAL A 552 -10.29 -6.96 16.76
N PHE A 553 -8.99 -6.81 16.80
CA PHE A 553 -8.12 -7.65 17.62
C PHE A 553 -7.00 -6.81 18.22
N GLY A 554 -6.26 -7.33 19.19
CA GLY A 554 -5.15 -6.56 19.77
C GLY A 554 -4.84 -6.94 21.20
N GLU A 555 -4.03 -6.11 21.83
CA GLU A 555 -3.65 -6.22 23.23
C GLU A 555 -4.75 -5.67 24.14
N VAL A 556 -4.88 -6.21 25.35
CA VAL A 556 -5.70 -5.61 26.41
C VAL A 556 -4.84 -4.88 27.43
N LEU A 557 -5.41 -3.90 28.12
CA LEU A 557 -4.77 -3.30 29.30
C LEU A 557 -5.29 -3.94 30.58
N ARG A 558 -4.40 -4.19 31.52
CA ARG A 558 -4.71 -4.51 32.92
C ARG A 558 -4.31 -3.31 33.78
N PRO A 559 -5.27 -2.51 34.27
CA PRO A 559 -5.00 -1.38 35.14
C PRO A 559 -4.56 -1.82 36.55
#